data_AF-A0ABD5VJV3-F1
#
_entry.id   AF-A0ABD5VJV3-F1
#
_cell.length_a   1.000
_cell.length_b   1.000
_cell.length_c   1.000
_cell.angle_alpha   90.00
_cell.angle_beta   90.00
_cell.angle_gamma   90.00
#
_symmetry.space_group_name_H-M   'P 1'
#
loop_
_entity.id
_entity.type
_entity.pdbx_description
1 polymer ?
#
loop_
_entity_poly.entity_id
_entity_poly.type
_entity_poly.pdbx_seq_one_letter_code
_entity_poly.pdbx_strand_id
1 'polypeptide(L)'
;MATNHEADAEADALADAVDTETGARGAVYALAARTFTEPDEDLYAALADGSLDDEFAALVDRTGLDVAPPDLTVDDDRDTLAARYNDLFVVGYSEVVDGTDGTVHSEGPPVSLYESAYRSEVSWNDVNLDLARAYEYFGVEVDQDERRHHDHVRLELEFAGYLCRVAAAAPTVDAAVDVEGARRARLDFHDRHLSVLVSGLREALDDEPGTSIYGRLARFLDAFSSADVDDLDDRLDVGAGRTTADEAGGEGA
;
A
#
# COMPACT_ATOMS: atom_id res chain seq x y z
N MET A 1 -39.72 -7.27 15.55
CA MET A 1 -39.66 -7.70 14.14
C MET A 1 -39.47 -6.43 13.32
N ALA A 2 -38.23 -5.98 13.16
CA ALA A 2 -37.92 -5.02 12.10
C ALA A 2 -38.19 -5.75 10.78
N THR A 3 -39.02 -5.16 9.93
CA THR A 3 -39.43 -5.79 8.67
C THR A 3 -38.28 -5.71 7.66
N ASN A 4 -38.08 -6.75 6.83
CA ASN A 4 -37.02 -6.79 5.79
C ASN A 4 -36.87 -5.49 4.99
N HIS A 5 -37.95 -4.72 4.80
CA HIS A 5 -37.93 -3.44 4.09
C HIS A 5 -37.13 -2.32 4.78
N GLU A 6 -37.03 -2.32 6.11
CA GLU A 6 -36.20 -1.37 6.87
C GLU A 6 -34.72 -1.76 6.78
N ALA A 7 -34.42 -3.06 6.82
CA ALA A 7 -33.07 -3.58 6.66
C ALA A 7 -32.55 -3.40 5.22
N ASP A 8 -33.41 -3.56 4.21
CA ASP A 8 -33.06 -3.31 2.81
C ASP A 8 -32.82 -1.81 2.55
N ALA A 9 -33.62 -0.93 3.14
CA ALA A 9 -33.41 0.52 3.04
C ALA A 9 -32.18 1.01 3.81
N GLU A 10 -31.85 0.39 4.95
CA GLU A 10 -30.64 0.67 5.72
C GLU A 10 -29.38 0.12 5.02
N ALA A 11 -29.48 -1.03 4.35
CA ALA A 11 -28.42 -1.58 3.50
C ALA A 11 -28.20 -0.76 2.23
N ASP A 12 -29.27 -0.31 1.57
CA ASP A 12 -29.18 0.58 0.39
C ASP A 12 -28.60 1.95 0.78
N ALA A 13 -29.02 2.51 1.93
CA ALA A 13 -28.45 3.76 2.45
C ALA A 13 -26.97 3.62 2.87
N LEU A 14 -26.57 2.45 3.38
CA LEU A 14 -25.17 2.15 3.69
C LEU A 14 -24.34 1.96 2.41
N ALA A 15 -24.90 1.32 1.38
CA ALA A 15 -24.27 1.15 0.08
C ALA A 15 -24.08 2.49 -0.65
N ASP A 16 -25.07 3.39 -0.58
CA ASP A 16 -24.99 4.75 -1.13
C ASP A 16 -24.03 5.67 -0.36
N ALA A 17 -23.66 5.31 0.87
CA ALA A 17 -22.79 6.11 1.74
C ALA A 17 -21.31 5.70 1.70
N VAL A 18 -20.97 4.61 1.00
CA VAL A 18 -19.58 4.15 0.85
C VAL A 18 -18.99 4.68 -0.45
N ASP A 19 -17.86 5.38 -0.36
CA ASP A 19 -17.09 5.77 -1.53
C ASP A 19 -16.42 4.52 -2.14
N THR A 20 -17.05 3.99 -3.19
CA THR A 20 -16.62 2.76 -3.84
C THR A 20 -15.30 2.90 -4.59
N GLU A 21 -14.95 4.10 -5.05
CA GLU A 21 -13.66 4.35 -5.71
C GLU A 21 -12.53 4.26 -4.69
N THR A 22 -12.66 4.97 -3.58
CA THR A 22 -11.68 4.94 -2.49
C THR A 22 -11.59 3.52 -1.89
N GLY A 23 -12.72 2.83 -1.74
CA GLY A 23 -12.74 1.43 -1.31
C GLY A 23 -11.96 0.49 -2.27
N ALA A 24 -12.10 0.69 -3.58
CA ALA A 24 -11.36 -0.07 -4.59
C ALA A 24 -9.85 0.19 -4.50
N ARG A 25 -9.42 1.44 -4.28
CA ARG A 25 -8.00 1.76 -4.07
C ARG A 25 -7.43 1.03 -2.86
N GLY A 26 -8.21 0.96 -1.77
CA GLY A 26 -7.82 0.21 -0.59
C GLY A 26 -7.65 -1.29 -0.84
N ALA A 27 -8.47 -1.86 -1.72
CA ALA A 27 -8.35 -3.26 -2.14
C ALA A 27 -7.13 -3.50 -3.04
N VAL A 28 -6.76 -2.56 -3.91
CA VAL A 28 -5.52 -2.64 -4.71
C VAL A 28 -4.30 -2.73 -3.80
N TYR A 29 -4.19 -1.87 -2.78
CA TYR A 29 -3.07 -1.93 -1.82
C TYR A 29 -3.05 -3.24 -1.03
N ALA A 30 -4.21 -3.74 -0.61
CA ALA A 30 -4.31 -5.03 0.08
C ALA A 30 -3.86 -6.20 -0.81
N LEU A 31 -4.23 -6.19 -2.09
CA LEU A 31 -3.84 -7.21 -3.06
C LEU A 31 -2.34 -7.16 -3.36
N ALA A 32 -1.77 -5.95 -3.48
CA ALA A 32 -0.33 -5.75 -3.60
C ALA A 32 0.41 -6.26 -2.36
N ALA A 33 -0.09 -5.98 -1.14
CA ALA A 33 0.49 -6.47 0.10
C ALA A 33 0.55 -8.00 0.15
N ARG A 34 -0.52 -8.67 -0.30
CA ARG A 34 -0.57 -10.13 -0.43
C ARG A 34 0.43 -10.65 -1.45
N THR A 35 0.59 -9.96 -2.58
CA THR A 35 1.47 -10.38 -3.67
C THR A 35 2.96 -10.28 -3.29
N PHE A 36 3.33 -9.38 -2.37
CA PHE A 36 4.68 -9.31 -1.76
C PHE A 36 4.91 -10.33 -0.63
N THR A 37 4.27 -11.49 -0.69
CA THR A 37 4.54 -12.62 0.22
C THR A 37 5.16 -13.79 -0.55
N GLU A 38 5.82 -14.69 0.18
CA GLU A 38 6.27 -15.95 -0.42
C GLU A 38 5.04 -16.68 -1.01
N PRO A 39 5.09 -17.12 -2.28
CA PRO A 39 3.94 -17.70 -2.96
C PRO A 39 3.53 -19.03 -2.34
N ASP A 40 2.48 -18.99 -1.53
CA ASP A 40 1.77 -20.19 -1.09
C ASP A 40 0.92 -20.78 -2.23
N GLU A 41 0.23 -21.90 -1.94
CA GLU A 41 -0.57 -22.63 -2.94
C GLU A 41 -1.66 -21.77 -3.58
N ASP A 42 -2.34 -20.95 -2.76
CA ASP A 42 -3.47 -20.14 -3.22
C ASP A 42 -2.97 -18.95 -4.05
N LEU A 43 -1.94 -18.24 -3.58
CA LEU A 43 -1.35 -17.14 -4.33
C LEU A 43 -0.75 -17.63 -5.65
N TYR A 44 -0.04 -18.76 -5.63
CA TYR A 44 0.51 -19.34 -6.85
C TYR A 44 -0.58 -19.74 -7.85
N ALA A 45 -1.65 -20.39 -7.39
CA ALA A 45 -2.74 -20.79 -8.28
C ALA A 45 -3.35 -19.57 -9.00
N ALA A 46 -3.57 -18.47 -8.26
CA ALA A 46 -4.14 -17.25 -8.81
C ALA A 46 -3.19 -16.53 -9.81
N LEU A 47 -1.88 -16.59 -9.56
CA LEU A 47 -0.86 -16.11 -10.50
C LEU A 47 -0.75 -17.00 -11.74
N ALA A 48 -0.91 -18.32 -11.60
CA ALA A 48 -0.73 -19.26 -12.70
C ALA A 48 -1.94 -19.30 -13.65
N ASP A 49 -3.15 -19.10 -13.13
CA ASP A 49 -4.38 -19.11 -13.93
C ASP A 49 -4.84 -17.72 -14.40
N GLY A 50 -4.14 -16.66 -13.98
CA GLY A 50 -4.40 -15.27 -14.35
C GLY A 50 -5.56 -14.63 -13.58
N SER A 51 -6.18 -15.32 -12.63
CA SER A 51 -7.28 -14.76 -11.84
C SER A 51 -6.85 -13.55 -10.98
N LEU A 52 -5.57 -13.48 -10.59
CA LEU A 52 -5.04 -12.31 -9.90
C LEU A 52 -4.98 -11.07 -10.82
N ASP A 53 -4.66 -11.27 -12.10
CA ASP A 53 -4.62 -10.17 -13.10
C ASP A 53 -6.04 -9.63 -13.34
N ASP A 54 -7.02 -10.52 -13.47
CA ASP A 54 -8.43 -10.16 -13.59
C ASP A 54 -8.92 -9.37 -12.35
N GLU A 55 -8.48 -9.77 -11.15
CA GLU A 55 -8.82 -9.07 -9.91
C GLU A 55 -8.20 -7.67 -9.85
N PHE A 56 -6.91 -7.52 -10.16
CA PHE A 56 -6.28 -6.20 -10.27
C PHE A 56 -6.96 -5.33 -11.31
N ALA A 57 -7.25 -5.87 -12.51
CA ALA A 57 -7.92 -5.13 -13.58
C ALA A 57 -9.31 -4.61 -13.15
N ALA A 58 -10.11 -5.47 -12.51
CA ALA A 58 -11.43 -5.09 -12.02
C ALA A 58 -11.36 -4.03 -10.91
N LEU A 59 -10.36 -4.12 -10.02
CA LEU A 59 -10.17 -3.13 -8.95
C LEU A 59 -9.67 -1.80 -9.51
N VAL A 60 -8.68 -1.82 -10.39
CA VAL A 60 -8.10 -0.62 -11.04
C VAL A 60 -9.16 0.15 -11.80
N ASP A 61 -9.99 -0.52 -12.62
CA ASP A 61 -11.12 0.11 -13.34
C ASP A 61 -12.08 0.84 -12.39
N ARG A 62 -12.34 0.25 -11.21
CA ARG A 62 -13.21 0.84 -10.19
C ARG A 62 -12.59 2.01 -9.42
N THR A 63 -11.28 2.20 -9.46
CA THR A 63 -10.61 3.30 -8.74
C THR A 63 -10.82 4.67 -9.38
N GLY A 64 -11.18 4.70 -10.67
CA GLY A 64 -11.25 5.91 -11.48
C GLY A 64 -9.89 6.53 -11.84
N LEU A 65 -8.77 5.89 -11.48
CA LEU A 65 -7.42 6.35 -11.80
C LEU A 65 -7.01 5.91 -13.21
N ASP A 66 -6.29 6.78 -13.93
CA ASP A 66 -5.74 6.47 -15.27
C ASP A 66 -4.43 5.69 -15.16
N VAL A 67 -4.54 4.44 -14.71
CA VAL A 67 -3.40 3.52 -14.50
C VAL A 67 -3.73 2.18 -15.14
N ALA A 68 -2.76 1.59 -15.86
CA ALA A 68 -2.93 0.25 -16.39
C ALA A 68 -2.71 -0.80 -15.29
N PRO A 69 -3.56 -1.84 -15.18
CA PRO A 69 -3.32 -2.93 -14.23
C PRO A 69 -2.03 -3.70 -14.58
N PRO A 70 -1.39 -4.34 -13.59
CA PRO A 70 -0.21 -5.15 -13.83
C PRO A 70 -0.56 -6.44 -14.59
N ASP A 71 0.43 -7.00 -15.25
CA ASP A 71 0.42 -8.38 -15.76
C ASP A 71 1.32 -9.20 -14.83
N LEU A 72 0.72 -10.07 -14.03
CA LEU A 72 1.38 -10.87 -13.00
C LEU A 72 1.26 -12.36 -13.29
N THR A 73 0.65 -12.76 -14.41
CA THR A 73 0.57 -14.18 -14.77
C THR A 73 1.98 -14.79 -14.87
N VAL A 74 2.14 -16.02 -14.34
CA VAL A 74 3.40 -16.78 -14.35
C VAL A 74 3.26 -18.11 -15.09
N ASP A 75 4.25 -18.41 -15.94
CA ASP A 75 4.38 -19.72 -16.58
C ASP A 75 5.23 -20.71 -15.75
N ASP A 76 5.98 -20.19 -14.77
CA ASP A 76 6.88 -20.99 -13.94
C ASP A 76 6.11 -21.85 -12.92
N ASP A 77 6.72 -22.94 -12.48
CA ASP A 77 6.21 -23.69 -11.33
C ASP A 77 6.39 -22.91 -10.01
N ARG A 78 5.60 -23.28 -9.00
CA ARG A 78 5.61 -22.63 -7.68
C ARG A 78 7.00 -22.62 -7.05
N ASP A 79 7.76 -23.71 -7.16
CA ASP A 79 9.07 -23.82 -6.53
C ASP A 79 10.07 -22.86 -7.18
N THR A 80 9.98 -22.67 -8.49
CA THR A 80 10.77 -21.67 -9.24
C THR A 80 10.40 -20.24 -8.83
N LEU A 81 9.10 -19.95 -8.67
CA LEU A 81 8.66 -18.62 -8.21
C LEU A 81 9.09 -18.35 -6.76
N ALA A 82 8.98 -19.35 -5.88
CA ALA A 82 9.44 -19.26 -4.49
C ALA A 82 10.96 -19.09 -4.41
N ALA A 83 11.74 -19.76 -5.25
CA ALA A 83 13.18 -19.56 -5.34
C ALA A 83 13.50 -18.11 -5.73
N ARG A 84 12.80 -17.53 -6.71
CA ARG A 84 12.98 -16.11 -7.08
C ARG A 84 12.61 -15.16 -5.94
N TYR A 85 11.52 -15.41 -5.24
CA TYR A 85 11.16 -14.62 -4.06
C TYR A 85 12.29 -14.62 -3.03
N ASN A 86 12.83 -15.82 -2.74
CA ASN A 86 13.92 -15.97 -1.79
C ASN A 86 15.20 -15.27 -2.25
N ASP A 87 15.57 -15.41 -3.53
CA ASP A 87 16.76 -14.79 -4.12
C ASP A 87 16.67 -13.26 -4.09
N LEU A 88 15.48 -12.68 -4.29
CA LEU A 88 15.29 -11.23 -4.31
C LEU A 88 15.18 -10.62 -2.92
N PHE A 89 14.47 -11.27 -2.00
CA PHE A 89 13.97 -10.61 -0.78
C PHE A 89 14.42 -11.25 0.53
N VAL A 90 14.97 -12.46 0.51
CA VAL A 90 15.25 -13.22 1.74
C VAL A 90 16.75 -13.51 1.91
N VAL A 91 17.40 -13.96 0.85
CA VAL A 91 18.79 -14.42 0.92
C VAL A 91 19.74 -13.21 0.81
N GLY A 92 20.39 -12.88 1.93
CA GLY A 92 21.54 -11.97 1.94
C GLY A 92 22.86 -12.69 1.66
N TYR A 93 23.86 -11.96 1.17
CA TYR A 93 25.19 -12.48 0.91
C TYR A 93 26.14 -12.17 2.06
N SER A 94 26.91 -13.16 2.54
CA SER A 94 27.97 -12.94 3.53
C SER A 94 29.29 -13.49 3.03
N GLU A 95 30.28 -12.62 2.85
CA GLU A 95 31.64 -12.97 2.44
C GLU A 95 32.63 -12.73 3.57
N VAL A 96 33.50 -13.71 3.84
CA VAL A 96 34.63 -13.53 4.75
C VAL A 96 35.72 -12.74 4.03
N VAL A 97 35.86 -11.46 4.35
CA VAL A 97 36.83 -10.54 3.74
C VAL A 97 38.24 -10.79 4.28
N ASP A 98 38.37 -11.14 5.56
CA ASP A 98 39.64 -11.53 6.16
C ASP A 98 39.45 -12.71 7.14
N GLY A 99 39.94 -13.89 6.72
CA GLY A 99 39.87 -15.11 7.53
C GLY A 99 40.80 -15.13 8.75
N THR A 100 41.67 -14.12 8.91
CA THR A 100 42.67 -14.04 9.97
C THR A 100 42.13 -13.32 11.20
N ASP A 101 41.22 -12.36 11.02
CA ASP A 101 40.53 -11.64 12.09
C ASP A 101 39.02 -11.92 12.16
N GLY A 102 38.47 -12.65 11.17
CA GLY A 102 37.07 -13.01 11.11
C GLY A 102 36.17 -11.90 10.58
N THR A 103 36.72 -10.91 9.88
CA THR A 103 35.92 -9.87 9.23
C THR A 103 35.03 -10.47 8.15
N VAL A 104 33.72 -10.32 8.33
CA VAL A 104 32.68 -10.71 7.38
C VAL A 104 32.01 -9.45 6.85
N HIS A 105 31.96 -9.31 5.52
CA HIS A 105 31.06 -8.38 4.86
C HIS A 105 29.73 -9.10 4.66
N SER A 106 28.68 -8.60 5.32
CA SER A 106 27.32 -9.09 5.13
C SER A 106 26.52 -8.01 4.43
N GLU A 107 25.91 -8.39 3.31
CA GLU A 107 24.96 -7.61 2.55
C GLU A 107 23.58 -8.25 2.69
N GLY A 108 22.54 -7.40 2.77
CA GLY A 108 21.16 -7.86 2.81
C GLY A 108 20.75 -8.56 1.50
N PRO A 109 19.47 -8.95 1.39
CA PRO A 109 18.94 -9.38 0.10
C PRO A 109 19.10 -8.26 -0.95
N PRO A 110 19.20 -8.60 -2.25
CA PRO A 110 19.36 -7.61 -3.32
C PRO A 110 18.30 -6.51 -3.27
N VAL A 111 17.08 -6.87 -2.88
CA VAL A 111 15.98 -5.94 -2.72
C VAL A 111 15.44 -6.03 -1.30
N SER A 112 15.54 -4.92 -0.56
CA SER A 112 14.98 -4.82 0.78
C SER A 112 13.46 -4.65 0.75
N LEU A 113 12.73 -5.40 1.56
CA LEU A 113 11.29 -5.16 1.77
C LEU A 113 11.02 -4.09 2.85
N TYR A 114 12.03 -3.31 3.25
CA TYR A 114 11.95 -2.32 4.31
C TYR A 114 12.24 -0.90 3.81
N GLU A 115 11.37 0.06 4.13
CA GLU A 115 11.48 1.47 3.68
C GLU A 115 12.82 2.09 4.07
N SER A 116 13.30 1.81 5.28
CA SER A 116 14.55 2.37 5.80
C SER A 116 15.78 2.06 4.94
N ALA A 117 15.75 0.99 4.12
CA ALA A 117 16.84 0.70 3.18
C ALA A 117 16.92 1.71 2.02
N TYR A 118 15.84 2.44 1.76
CA TYR A 118 15.73 3.44 0.70
C TYR A 118 15.92 4.87 1.21
N ARG A 119 16.33 5.03 2.48
CA ARG A 119 16.57 6.33 3.12
C ARG A 119 17.99 6.43 3.67
N SER A 120 18.88 7.10 2.94
CA SER A 120 20.22 7.42 3.46
C SER A 120 20.21 8.53 4.51
N GLU A 121 19.16 9.36 4.54
CA GLU A 121 19.12 10.61 5.30
C GLU A 121 18.49 10.46 6.70
N VAL A 122 17.76 9.36 6.93
CA VAL A 122 16.93 9.14 8.12
C VAL A 122 17.28 7.79 8.73
N SER A 123 17.39 7.73 10.06
CA SER A 123 17.72 6.46 10.72
C SER A 123 16.54 5.49 10.71
N TRP A 124 16.83 4.19 10.64
CA TRP A 124 15.84 3.11 10.78
C TRP A 124 14.89 3.31 11.99
N ASN A 125 15.45 3.77 13.12
CA ASN A 125 14.69 4.00 14.35
C ASN A 125 13.71 5.17 14.22
N ASP A 126 14.09 6.23 13.51
CA ASP A 126 13.20 7.38 13.30
C ASP A 126 12.05 7.00 12.37
N VAL A 127 12.32 6.26 11.29
CA VAL A 127 11.28 5.72 10.38
C VAL A 127 10.29 4.85 11.15
N ASN A 128 10.79 3.87 11.91
CA ASN A 128 9.93 2.95 12.66
C ASN A 128 9.12 3.65 13.77
N LEU A 129 9.70 4.64 14.45
CA LEU A 129 8.99 5.40 15.48
C LEU A 129 7.88 6.26 14.88
N ASP A 130 8.10 6.82 13.69
CA ASP A 130 7.10 7.62 12.99
C ASP A 130 5.92 6.75 12.52
N LEU A 131 6.21 5.61 11.89
CA LEU A 131 5.20 4.62 11.50
C LEU A 131 4.41 4.08 12.70
N ALA A 132 5.09 3.75 13.81
CA ALA A 132 4.42 3.30 15.02
C ALA A 132 3.42 4.34 15.56
N ARG A 133 3.76 5.64 15.50
CA ARG A 133 2.86 6.72 15.89
C ARG A 133 1.68 6.88 14.93
N ALA A 134 1.93 6.72 13.62
CA ALA A 134 0.87 6.76 12.63
C ALA A 134 -0.14 5.61 12.85
N TYR A 135 0.36 4.39 13.07
CA TYR A 135 -0.47 3.22 13.35
C TYR A 135 -1.27 3.40 14.65
N GLU A 136 -0.62 3.83 15.73
CA GLU A 136 -1.27 4.09 17.04
C GLU A 136 -2.36 5.16 16.92
N TYR A 137 -2.13 6.23 16.16
CA TYR A 137 -3.13 7.29 15.95
C TYR A 137 -4.44 6.76 15.35
N PHE A 138 -4.34 5.76 14.46
CA PHE A 138 -5.48 5.08 13.85
C PHE A 138 -5.95 3.84 14.64
N GLY A 139 -5.37 3.57 15.81
CA GLY A 139 -5.75 2.46 16.67
C GLY A 139 -5.43 1.09 16.09
N VAL A 140 -4.41 1.00 15.23
CA VAL A 140 -3.89 -0.26 14.70
C VAL A 140 -2.50 -0.53 15.26
N GLU A 141 -2.17 -1.81 15.44
CA GLU A 141 -0.89 -2.26 15.98
C GLU A 141 -0.31 -3.36 15.10
N VAL A 142 1.01 -3.42 15.00
CA VAL A 142 1.70 -4.53 14.33
C VAL A 142 1.70 -5.74 15.25
N ASP A 143 1.35 -6.90 14.70
CA ASP A 143 1.46 -8.18 15.41
C ASP A 143 2.93 -8.45 15.77
N GLN A 144 3.22 -8.43 17.07
CA GLN A 144 4.57 -8.60 17.61
C GLN A 144 5.04 -10.06 17.58
N ASP A 145 4.13 -11.02 17.36
CA ASP A 145 4.48 -12.43 17.18
C ASP A 145 5.10 -12.68 15.80
N GLU A 146 4.78 -11.84 14.82
CA GLU A 146 5.50 -11.76 13.55
C GLU A 146 6.76 -10.90 13.71
N ARG A 147 7.93 -11.44 13.36
CA ARG A 147 9.21 -10.70 13.40
C ARG A 147 9.34 -9.70 12.24
N ARG A 148 8.40 -8.76 12.13
CA ARG A 148 8.42 -7.67 11.14
C ARG A 148 8.49 -6.32 11.85
N HIS A 149 9.30 -5.43 11.29
CA HIS A 149 9.37 -4.04 11.71
C HIS A 149 8.30 -3.21 10.99
N HIS A 150 7.95 -2.05 11.55
CA HIS A 150 6.80 -1.25 11.10
C HIS A 150 6.93 -0.78 9.64
N ASP A 151 8.18 -0.64 9.18
CA ASP A 151 8.59 -0.19 7.85
C ASP A 151 8.65 -1.31 6.80
N HIS A 152 8.07 -2.47 7.09
CA HIS A 152 7.99 -3.57 6.12
C HIS A 152 6.90 -3.28 5.09
N VAL A 153 7.18 -3.47 3.79
CA VAL A 153 6.30 -3.14 2.65
C VAL A 153 4.87 -3.64 2.83
N ARG A 154 4.71 -4.89 3.28
CA ARG A 154 3.41 -5.49 3.56
C ARG A 154 2.59 -4.66 4.56
N LEU A 155 3.19 -4.21 5.66
CA LEU A 155 2.49 -3.45 6.70
C LEU A 155 2.11 -2.06 6.21
N GLU A 156 3.00 -1.40 5.49
CA GLU A 156 2.72 -0.08 4.92
C GLU A 156 1.60 -0.14 3.86
N LEU A 157 1.59 -1.17 3.02
CA LEU A 157 0.51 -1.40 2.05
C LEU A 157 -0.82 -1.78 2.72
N GLU A 158 -0.78 -2.63 3.75
CA GLU A 158 -1.97 -2.95 4.55
C GLU A 158 -2.52 -1.69 5.23
N PHE A 159 -1.65 -0.81 5.72
CA PHE A 159 -2.02 0.45 6.34
C PHE A 159 -2.58 1.45 5.33
N ALA A 160 -1.99 1.60 4.14
CA ALA A 160 -2.56 2.40 3.05
C ALA A 160 -3.96 1.91 2.65
N GLY A 161 -4.12 0.58 2.54
CA GLY A 161 -5.41 -0.05 2.29
C GLY A 161 -6.41 0.21 3.41
N TYR A 162 -5.97 0.20 4.66
CA TYR A 162 -6.77 0.55 5.83
C TYR A 162 -7.22 2.02 5.79
N LEU A 163 -6.32 2.97 5.52
CA LEU A 163 -6.66 4.39 5.43
C LEU A 163 -7.68 4.65 4.31
N CYS A 164 -7.57 3.94 3.18
CA CYS A 164 -8.57 3.98 2.13
C CYS A 164 -9.94 3.50 2.64
N ARG A 165 -10.01 2.40 3.39
CA ARG A 165 -11.28 1.93 3.98
C ARG A 165 -11.87 2.91 4.98
N VAL A 166 -11.03 3.57 5.79
CA VAL A 166 -11.47 4.63 6.70
C VAL A 166 -12.05 5.81 5.92
N ALA A 167 -11.35 6.26 4.87
CA ALA A 167 -11.82 7.36 4.01
C ALA A 167 -13.06 7.00 3.18
N ALA A 168 -13.24 5.72 2.86
CA ALA A 168 -14.39 5.22 2.11
C ALA A 168 -15.64 5.04 2.97
N ALA A 169 -15.48 4.84 4.27
CA ALA A 169 -16.59 4.68 5.19
C ALA A 169 -17.32 6.00 5.42
N ALA A 170 -18.66 5.94 5.45
CA ALA A 170 -19.49 7.07 5.82
C ALA A 170 -19.09 7.58 7.24
N PRO A 171 -19.08 8.91 7.47
CA PRO A 171 -18.77 9.44 8.79
C PRO A 171 -19.78 8.90 9.82
N THR A 172 -19.30 8.05 10.72
CA THR A 172 -20.06 7.65 11.90
C THR A 172 -19.85 8.70 12.99
N VAL A 173 -20.84 8.88 13.87
CA VAL A 173 -20.78 9.87 14.97
C VAL A 173 -19.60 9.61 15.92
N ASP A 174 -19.07 8.37 15.93
CA ASP A 174 -17.97 7.92 16.77
C ASP A 174 -16.63 7.75 16.01
N ALA A 175 -16.56 8.15 14.73
CA ALA A 175 -15.31 8.06 13.96
C ALA A 175 -14.27 9.03 14.55
N ALA A 176 -13.08 8.50 14.87
CA ALA A 176 -11.97 9.30 15.39
C ALA A 176 -11.46 10.36 14.40
N VAL A 177 -11.70 10.14 13.10
CA VAL A 177 -11.30 11.02 11.99
C VAL A 177 -12.45 11.11 11.00
N ASP A 178 -12.76 12.30 10.52
CA ASP A 178 -13.73 12.49 9.43
C ASP A 178 -13.12 12.15 8.06
N VAL A 179 -13.94 12.12 7.00
CA VAL A 179 -13.50 11.76 5.64
C VAL A 179 -12.35 12.65 5.15
N GLU A 180 -12.40 13.94 5.46
CA GLU A 180 -11.39 14.90 5.03
C GLU A 180 -10.06 14.72 5.79
N GLY A 181 -10.13 14.48 7.10
CA GLY A 181 -8.97 14.12 7.91
C GLY A 181 -8.33 12.82 7.44
N ALA A 182 -9.14 11.82 7.04
CA ALA A 182 -8.64 10.57 6.49
C ALA A 182 -7.93 10.79 5.15
N ARG A 183 -8.44 11.65 4.27
CA ARG A 183 -7.76 12.04 3.02
C ARG A 183 -6.42 12.73 3.27
N ARG A 184 -6.37 13.68 4.20
CA ARG A 184 -5.10 14.34 4.57
C ARG A 184 -4.09 13.36 5.16
N ALA A 185 -4.54 12.43 5.99
CA ALA A 185 -3.67 11.40 6.55
C ALA A 185 -3.14 10.43 5.48
N ARG A 186 -3.95 10.09 4.46
CA ARG A 186 -3.48 9.32 3.30
C ARG A 186 -2.37 10.06 2.57
N LEU A 187 -2.57 11.34 2.27
CA LEU A 187 -1.56 12.16 1.59
C LEU A 187 -0.27 12.29 2.42
N ASP A 188 -0.38 12.57 3.72
CA ASP A 188 0.76 12.64 4.64
C ASP A 188 1.51 11.30 4.70
N PHE A 189 0.79 10.18 4.76
CA PHE A 189 1.40 8.85 4.75
C PHE A 189 2.11 8.54 3.41
N HIS A 190 1.54 8.95 2.28
CA HIS A 190 2.21 8.84 0.98
C HIS A 190 3.49 9.66 0.93
N ASP A 191 3.43 10.95 1.25
CA ASP A 191 4.57 11.86 1.22
C ASP A 191 5.69 11.40 2.16
N ARG A 192 5.32 11.00 3.38
CA ARG A 192 6.28 10.68 4.42
C ARG A 192 6.78 9.26 4.41
N HIS A 193 6.08 8.32 3.81
CA HIS A 193 6.43 6.89 3.85
C HIS A 193 6.26 6.18 2.51
N LEU A 194 5.01 5.93 2.12
CA LEU A 194 4.71 4.93 1.09
C LEU A 194 5.34 5.28 -0.27
N SER A 195 5.35 6.55 -0.68
CA SER A 195 5.95 6.93 -1.96
C SER A 195 7.46 6.72 -1.97
N VAL A 196 8.15 6.89 -0.83
CA VAL A 196 9.59 6.62 -0.70
C VAL A 196 9.87 5.12 -0.76
N LEU A 197 9.09 4.32 -0.04
CA LEU A 197 9.20 2.86 -0.07
C LEU A 197 8.97 2.31 -1.49
N VAL A 198 7.87 2.73 -2.14
CA VAL A 198 7.47 2.18 -3.44
C VAL A 198 8.44 2.58 -4.55
N SER A 199 8.89 3.84 -4.57
CA SER A 199 9.88 4.30 -5.54
C SER A 199 11.23 3.60 -5.35
N GLY A 200 11.71 3.46 -4.11
CA GLY A 200 12.93 2.72 -3.79
C GLY A 200 12.85 1.24 -4.17
N LEU A 201 11.70 0.59 -3.91
CA LEU A 201 11.44 -0.79 -4.29
C LEU A 201 11.45 -0.98 -5.81
N ARG A 202 10.80 -0.05 -6.54
CA ARG A 202 10.79 -0.01 -8.01
C ARG A 202 12.18 0.16 -8.59
N GLU A 203 12.98 1.08 -8.05
CA GLU A 203 14.37 1.29 -8.48
C GLU A 203 15.25 0.07 -8.24
N ALA A 204 15.20 -0.51 -7.04
CA ALA A 204 15.97 -1.71 -6.72
C ALA A 204 15.59 -2.90 -7.62
N LEU A 205 14.29 -3.10 -7.92
CA LEU A 205 13.84 -4.16 -8.83
C LEU A 205 14.09 -3.87 -10.32
N ASP A 206 14.30 -2.61 -10.70
CA ASP A 206 14.72 -2.24 -12.06
C ASP A 206 16.20 -2.54 -12.29
N ASP A 207 17.03 -2.40 -11.24
CA ASP A 207 18.46 -2.67 -11.29
C ASP A 207 18.80 -4.18 -11.19
N GLU A 208 17.87 -4.99 -10.68
CA GLU A 208 18.03 -6.44 -10.57
C GLU A 208 17.51 -7.21 -11.81
N PRO A 209 18.28 -8.15 -12.37
CA PRO A 209 17.82 -8.99 -13.46
C PRO A 209 16.88 -10.09 -12.95
N GLY A 210 15.95 -10.53 -13.80
CA GLY A 210 15.13 -11.73 -13.50
C GLY A 210 14.05 -11.51 -12.44
N THR A 211 13.63 -10.26 -12.19
CA THR A 211 12.65 -9.89 -11.16
C THR A 211 11.22 -10.38 -11.41
N SER A 212 10.94 -10.92 -12.61
CA SER A 212 9.67 -11.59 -12.94
C SER A 212 8.44 -10.73 -12.59
N ILE A 213 7.44 -11.29 -11.90
CA ILE A 213 6.23 -10.58 -11.46
C ILE A 213 6.54 -9.43 -10.51
N TYR A 214 7.60 -9.52 -9.71
CA TYR A 214 7.87 -8.53 -8.68
C TYR A 214 8.31 -7.19 -9.28
N GLY A 215 9.13 -7.22 -10.34
CA GLY A 215 9.47 -6.01 -11.09
C GLY A 215 8.27 -5.41 -11.82
N ARG A 216 7.33 -6.23 -12.31
CA ARG A 216 6.07 -5.75 -12.92
C ARG A 216 5.15 -5.11 -11.87
N LEU A 217 5.00 -5.76 -10.72
CA LEU A 217 4.21 -5.27 -9.59
C LEU A 217 4.75 -3.96 -9.03
N ALA A 218 6.07 -3.82 -8.84
CA ALA A 218 6.67 -2.61 -8.28
C ALA A 218 6.48 -1.40 -9.20
N ARG A 219 6.62 -1.55 -10.52
CA ARG A 219 6.33 -0.48 -11.49
C ARG A 219 4.86 -0.08 -11.50
N PHE A 220 3.96 -1.06 -11.41
CA PHE A 220 2.53 -0.78 -11.28
C PHE A 220 2.24 -0.03 -9.99
N LEU A 221 2.78 -0.48 -8.86
CA LEU A 221 2.52 0.12 -7.54
C LEU A 221 3.05 1.56 -7.47
N ASP A 222 4.19 1.85 -8.10
CA ASP A 222 4.75 3.21 -8.22
C ASP A 222 3.84 4.15 -9.03
N ALA A 223 3.38 3.69 -10.20
CA ALA A 223 2.44 4.43 -11.03
C ALA A 223 1.09 4.62 -10.32
N PHE A 224 0.59 3.58 -9.65
CA PHE A 224 -0.67 3.60 -8.92
C PHE A 224 -0.61 4.55 -7.72
N SER A 225 0.45 4.48 -6.91
CA SER A 225 0.66 5.35 -5.76
C SER A 225 0.76 6.82 -6.19
N SER A 226 1.46 7.09 -7.30
CA SER A 226 1.57 8.45 -7.85
C SER A 226 0.21 8.98 -8.33
N ALA A 227 -0.57 8.18 -9.06
CA ALA A 227 -1.90 8.58 -9.51
C ALA A 227 -2.89 8.79 -8.33
N ASP A 228 -2.77 7.99 -7.26
CA ASP A 228 -3.58 8.16 -6.05
C ASP A 228 -3.22 9.46 -5.31
N VAL A 229 -1.94 9.81 -5.23
CA VAL A 229 -1.46 11.09 -4.68
C VAL A 229 -1.97 12.27 -5.50
N ASP A 230 -1.83 12.23 -6.82
CA ASP A 230 -2.28 13.30 -7.72
C ASP A 230 -3.80 13.56 -7.57
N ASP A 231 -4.62 12.49 -7.53
CA ASP A 231 -6.07 12.64 -7.32
C ASP A 231 -6.41 13.12 -5.89
N LEU A 232 -5.65 12.70 -4.87
CA LEU A 232 -5.82 13.20 -3.51
C LEU A 232 -5.54 14.71 -3.42
N ASP A 233 -4.44 15.16 -3.99
CA ASP A 233 -4.06 16.57 -4.04
C ASP A 233 -5.12 17.41 -4.76
N ASP A 234 -5.56 16.97 -5.95
CA ASP A 234 -6.61 17.64 -6.72
C ASP A 234 -7.92 17.78 -5.92
N ARG A 235 -8.33 16.72 -5.20
CA ARG A 235 -9.55 16.73 -4.38
C ARG A 235 -9.44 17.67 -3.17
N LEU A 236 -8.28 17.71 -2.52
CA LEU A 236 -8.03 18.55 -1.34
C LEU A 236 -7.92 20.04 -1.73
N ASP A 237 -7.28 20.35 -2.86
CA ASP A 237 -7.17 21.72 -3.38
C ASP A 237 -8.54 22.28 -3.79
N VAL A 238 -9.39 21.48 -4.43
CA VAL A 238 -10.78 21.86 -4.74
C VAL A 238 -11.59 22.12 -3.47
N GLY A 239 -11.35 21.35 -2.40
CA GLY A 239 -11.97 21.54 -1.08
C GLY A 239 -11.56 22.86 -0.41
N ALA A 240 -10.27 23.20 -0.46
CA ALA A 240 -9.74 24.47 0.05
C ALA A 240 -10.29 25.69 -0.74
N GLY A 241 -10.41 25.56 -2.06
CA GLY A 241 -10.98 26.59 -2.94
C GLY A 241 -12.48 26.87 -2.69
N ARG A 242 -13.27 25.85 -2.34
CA ARG A 242 -14.69 26.04 -1.97
C ARG A 242 -14.87 26.71 -0.61
N THR A 243 -14.02 26.41 0.36
CA THR A 243 -14.11 26.98 1.72
C THR A 243 -13.80 28.49 1.70
N THR A 244 -12.82 28.91 0.91
CA THR A 244 -12.45 30.34 0.77
C THR A 244 -13.48 31.18 -0.01
N ALA A 245 -14.24 30.56 -0.92
CA ALA A 245 -15.30 31.24 -1.67
C ALA A 245 -16.57 31.47 -0.83
N ASP A 246 -16.91 30.57 0.09
CA ASP A 246 -18.08 30.71 0.98
C ASP A 246 -17.85 31.76 2.08
N GLU A 247 -16.62 31.94 2.55
CA GLU A 247 -16.28 32.99 3.54
C GLU A 247 -16.28 34.41 2.92
N ALA A 248 -16.04 34.53 1.61
CA ALA A 248 -16.04 35.83 0.91
C ALA A 248 -17.44 36.34 0.52
N GLY A 249 -18.49 35.51 0.66
CA GLY A 249 -19.88 35.86 0.34
C GLY A 249 -20.68 36.49 1.50
N GLY A 250 -20.09 36.58 2.70
CA GLY A 250 -20.79 36.93 3.95
C GLY A 250 -20.78 38.39 4.39
N GLU A 251 -20.09 39.30 3.69
CA GLU A 251 -20.10 40.74 4.01
C GLU A 251 -20.79 41.54 2.90
N GLY A 252 -22.12 41.58 2.96
CA GLY A 252 -22.90 42.35 1.99
C GLY A 252 -24.41 42.28 2.17
N ALA A 253 -24.93 42.60 3.36
CA ALA A 253 -26.33 43.00 3.56
C ALA A 253 -26.50 43.86 4.82
#